data_AF-A0A7J3BH05-F1
#
_entry.id   AF-A0A7J3BH05-F1
#
_cell.length_a   1.000
_cell.length_b   1.000
_cell.length_c   1.000
_cell.angle_alpha   90.00
_cell.angle_beta   90.00
_cell.angle_gamma   90.00
#
_symmetry.space_group_name_H-M   'P 1'
#
loop_
_entity.id
_entity.type
_entity.pdbx_description
1 polymer ?
#
loop_
_entity_poly.entity_id
_entity_poly.type
_entity_poly.pdbx_seq_one_letter_code
_entity_poly.pdbx_strand_id
1 'polypeptide(L)'
;MSTSYLTIIDRLLIRDRTIIRESYRYYKVYLPTEYNDIWELLHSEKRKIDIIVFLPEPINYVNKILVRNRRVTKEGERYKIYLSKKYNDIWGKLYREGKKVDTIIVLKQ
;
A
#
# COMPACT_ATOMS: atom_id res chain seq x y z
N MET A 1 13.93 4.52 -21.43
CA MET A 1 12.90 5.60 -21.42
C MET A 1 11.99 5.59 -20.19
N SER A 2 12.17 4.67 -19.23
CA SER A 2 11.29 4.51 -18.04
C SER A 2 11.54 5.50 -16.90
N THR A 3 12.72 6.14 -16.85
CA THR A 3 13.11 7.03 -15.75
C THR A 3 12.24 8.28 -15.66
N SER A 4 11.77 8.80 -16.81
CA SER A 4 11.07 10.09 -16.92
C SER A 4 9.73 10.14 -16.17
N TYR A 5 8.90 9.08 -16.25
CA TYR A 5 7.57 9.07 -15.64
C TYR A 5 7.61 9.00 -14.11
N LEU A 6 8.55 8.23 -13.55
CA LEU A 6 8.73 8.16 -12.10
C LEU A 6 9.33 9.44 -11.51
N THR A 7 10.16 10.17 -12.27
CA THR A 7 10.64 11.49 -11.82
C THR A 7 9.55 12.55 -11.77
N ILE A 8 8.49 12.41 -12.56
CA ILE A 8 7.37 13.36 -12.59
C ILE A 8 6.41 13.11 -11.42
N ILE A 9 6.23 11.84 -11.00
CA ILE A 9 5.26 11.46 -9.97
C ILE A 9 6.01 11.01 -8.71
N ASP A 10 6.21 11.93 -7.75
CA ASP A 10 6.76 11.60 -6.43
C ASP A 10 5.74 10.89 -5.54
N ARG A 11 4.44 11.10 -5.80
CA ARG A 11 3.33 10.63 -4.98
C ARG A 11 2.16 10.13 -5.82
N LEU A 12 1.63 8.97 -5.45
CA LEU A 12 0.44 8.37 -6.07
C LEU A 12 -0.68 8.23 -5.04
N LEU A 13 -1.81 8.91 -5.27
CA LEU A 13 -3.03 8.70 -4.50
C LEU A 13 -3.79 7.48 -5.06
N ILE A 14 -4.08 6.52 -4.20
CA ILE A 14 -4.81 5.31 -4.51
C ILE A 14 -6.01 5.24 -3.57
N ARG A 15 -7.21 5.25 -4.12
CA ARG A 15 -8.45 5.27 -3.32
C ARG A 15 -9.08 3.90 -3.18
N ASP A 16 -9.91 3.74 -2.15
CA ASP A 16 -10.83 2.62 -2.01
C ASP A 16 -10.15 1.24 -2.02
N ARG A 17 -8.99 1.11 -1.35
CA ARG A 17 -8.27 -0.15 -1.24
C ARG A 17 -8.83 -1.02 -0.11
N THR A 18 -9.23 -2.23 -0.46
CA THR A 18 -9.62 -3.24 0.53
C THR A 18 -8.40 -3.77 1.28
N ILE A 19 -8.51 -3.84 2.61
CA ILE A 19 -7.53 -4.56 3.43
C ILE A 19 -7.78 -6.06 3.28
N ILE A 20 -6.77 -6.81 2.86
CA ILE A 20 -6.84 -8.26 2.67
C ILE A 20 -6.01 -8.95 3.74
N ARG A 21 -6.60 -9.93 4.42
CA ARG A 21 -5.87 -10.82 5.31
C ARG A 21 -5.23 -11.93 4.50
N GLU A 22 -3.91 -12.04 4.57
CA GLU A 22 -3.18 -13.13 3.91
C GLU A 22 -2.96 -14.32 4.86
N SER A 23 -2.73 -14.04 6.15
CA SER A 23 -2.63 -15.07 7.18
C SER A 23 -2.95 -14.49 8.56
N TYR A 24 -2.79 -15.28 9.62
CA TYR A 24 -3.17 -14.87 10.97
C TYR A 24 -2.60 -13.50 11.37
N ARG A 25 -1.36 -13.18 10.97
CA ARG A 25 -0.63 -11.96 11.37
C ARG A 25 -0.34 -10.97 10.25
N TYR A 26 -0.78 -11.24 9.01
CA TYR A 26 -0.36 -10.45 7.86
C TYR A 26 -1.55 -9.91 7.08
N TYR A 27 -1.52 -8.60 6.88
CA TYR A 27 -2.48 -7.86 6.08
C TYR A 27 -1.77 -7.17 4.93
N LYS A 28 -2.47 -7.07 3.80
CA LYS A 28 -1.96 -6.48 2.56
C LYS A 28 -3.02 -5.58 1.92
N VAL A 29 -2.56 -4.72 1.04
CA VAL A 29 -3.40 -4.04 0.04
C VAL A 29 -2.89 -4.38 -1.34
N TYR A 30 -3.81 -4.62 -2.28
CA TYR A 30 -3.44 -4.71 -3.68
C TYR A 30 -3.31 -3.33 -4.29
N LEU A 31 -2.30 -3.18 -5.14
CA LEU A 31 -2.06 -1.99 -5.91
C LEU A 31 -2.98 -1.96 -7.15
N PRO A 32 -3.37 -0.76 -7.61
CA PRO A 32 -4.15 -0.57 -8.83
C PRO A 32 -3.41 -1.11 -10.05
N THR A 33 -4.16 -1.76 -10.95
CA THR A 33 -3.62 -2.37 -12.16
C THR A 33 -3.21 -1.35 -13.21
N GLU A 34 -3.81 -0.16 -13.17
CA GLU A 34 -3.53 0.97 -14.08
C GLU A 34 -2.07 1.42 -14.05
N TYR A 35 -1.34 1.10 -12.97
CA TYR A 35 0.06 1.46 -12.78
C TYR A 35 0.98 0.23 -12.70
N ASN A 36 0.58 -0.90 -13.29
CA ASN A 36 1.36 -2.14 -13.24
C ASN A 36 2.80 -1.97 -13.76
N ASP A 37 3.03 -1.13 -14.76
CA ASP A 37 4.39 -0.83 -15.26
C ASP A 37 5.28 -0.21 -14.17
N ILE A 38 4.71 0.69 -13.35
CA ILE A 38 5.40 1.28 -12.20
C ILE A 38 5.69 0.22 -11.15
N TRP A 39 4.71 -0.64 -10.86
CA TRP A 39 4.84 -1.68 -9.85
C TRP A 39 5.86 -2.76 -10.23
N GLU A 40 5.88 -3.18 -11.50
CA GLU A 40 6.85 -4.12 -12.07
C GLU A 40 8.26 -3.52 -11.98
N LEU A 41 8.43 -2.25 -12.34
CA LEU A 41 9.72 -1.56 -12.22
C LEU A 41 10.20 -1.51 -10.76
N LEU A 42 9.34 -1.07 -9.83
CA LEU A 42 9.70 -1.02 -8.41
C LEU A 42 9.98 -2.42 -7.82
N HIS A 43 9.23 -3.43 -8.26
CA HIS A 43 9.41 -4.82 -7.84
C HIS A 43 10.74 -5.40 -8.32
N SER A 44 11.03 -5.27 -9.62
CA SER A 44 12.25 -5.78 -10.26
C SER A 44 13.51 -5.12 -9.70
N GLU A 45 13.49 -3.79 -9.49
CA GLU A 45 14.58 -3.04 -8.88
C GLU A 45 14.66 -3.22 -7.35
N LYS A 46 13.72 -3.97 -6.74
CA LYS A 46 13.59 -4.16 -5.28
C LYS A 46 13.55 -2.84 -4.50
N ARG A 47 13.06 -1.77 -5.13
CA ARG A 47 12.97 -0.44 -4.53
C ARG A 47 11.96 -0.44 -3.39
N LYS A 48 12.26 0.37 -2.39
CA LYS A 48 11.42 0.54 -1.22
C LYS A 48 10.62 1.83 -1.34
N ILE A 49 9.36 1.75 -0.96
CA ILE A 49 8.43 2.88 -0.95
C ILE A 49 7.90 3.11 0.46
N ASP A 50 7.46 4.33 0.71
CA ASP A 50 6.69 4.68 1.90
C ASP A 50 5.22 4.84 1.52
N ILE A 51 4.32 4.55 2.46
CA ILE A 51 2.88 4.62 2.24
C ILE A 51 2.25 5.34 3.41
N ILE A 52 1.37 6.30 3.12
CA ILE A 52 0.48 6.90 4.11
C ILE A 52 -0.89 6.30 3.86
N VAL A 53 -1.43 5.59 4.85
CA VAL A 53 -2.77 5.00 4.81
C VAL A 53 -3.73 5.92 5.55
N PHE A 54 -4.80 6.37 4.91
CA PHE A 54 -5.87 7.15 5.49
C PHE A 54 -7.00 6.19 5.90
N LEU A 55 -7.39 6.27 7.18
CA LEU A 55 -8.47 5.45 7.71
C LEU A 55 -9.81 6.12 7.39
N PRO A 56 -10.86 5.34 7.08
CA PRO A 56 -12.18 5.89 6.74
C PRO A 56 -12.83 6.63 7.92
N GLU A 57 -12.47 6.24 9.14
CA GLU A 57 -12.85 6.90 10.39
C GLU A 57 -11.70 6.76 11.40
N PRO A 58 -11.59 7.68 12.38
CA PRO A 58 -10.59 7.55 13.42
C PRO A 58 -10.75 6.26 14.23
N ILE A 59 -9.68 5.49 14.38
CA ILE A 59 -9.64 4.29 15.21
C ILE A 59 -8.60 4.52 16.31
N ASN A 60 -9.02 4.53 17.58
CA ASN A 60 -8.14 4.81 18.72
C ASN A 60 -7.35 6.12 18.55
N TYR A 61 -8.03 7.20 18.14
CA TYR A 61 -7.43 8.52 17.85
C TYR A 61 -6.42 8.56 16.68
N VAL A 62 -6.29 7.47 15.93
CA VAL A 62 -5.46 7.41 14.71
C VAL A 62 -6.37 7.63 13.50
N ASN A 63 -6.03 8.58 12.63
CA ASN A 63 -6.70 8.82 11.35
C ASN A 63 -5.81 8.49 10.13
N LYS A 64 -4.50 8.40 10.34
CA LYS A 64 -3.49 8.16 9.30
C LYS A 64 -2.40 7.25 9.85
N ILE A 65 -1.90 6.34 9.02
CA ILE A 65 -0.82 5.44 9.39
C ILE A 65 0.31 5.54 8.37
N LEU A 66 1.50 5.87 8.84
CA LEU A 66 2.71 5.85 8.03
C LEU A 66 3.34 4.46 8.06
N VAL A 67 3.49 3.86 6.88
CA VAL A 67 4.12 2.57 6.66
C VAL A 67 5.37 2.78 5.81
N ARG A 68 6.54 2.72 6.42
CA ARG A 68 7.81 2.99 5.74
C ARG A 68 8.48 1.72 5.18
N ASN A 69 9.36 1.94 4.20
CA ASN A 69 10.35 1.00 3.71
C ASN A 69 9.76 -0.34 3.25
N ARG A 70 8.64 -0.28 2.51
CA ARG A 70 7.96 -1.46 1.99
C ARG A 70 8.42 -1.78 0.59
N ARG A 71 8.58 -3.08 0.32
CA ARG A 71 8.76 -3.60 -1.03
C ARG A 71 7.39 -3.84 -1.64
N VAL A 72 7.29 -3.55 -2.93
CA VAL A 72 6.21 -4.05 -3.78
C VAL A 72 6.47 -5.54 -4.03
N THR A 73 5.48 -6.38 -3.79
CA THR A 73 5.55 -7.82 -4.06
C THR A 73 4.51 -8.23 -5.09
N LYS A 74 4.82 -9.25 -5.88
CA LYS A 74 3.94 -9.79 -6.94
C LYS A 74 3.22 -11.04 -6.43
N GLU A 75 1.96 -11.19 -6.80
CA GLU A 75 1.14 -12.37 -6.56
C GLU A 75 0.28 -12.63 -7.81
N GLY A 76 0.72 -13.58 -8.64
CA GLY A 76 0.19 -13.74 -9.99
C GLY A 76 0.39 -12.45 -10.80
N GLU A 77 -0.69 -11.95 -11.40
CA GLU A 77 -0.70 -10.71 -12.19
C GLU A 77 -0.93 -9.44 -11.37
N ARG A 78 -0.96 -9.55 -10.03
CA ARG A 78 -1.27 -8.42 -9.15
C ARG A 78 -0.08 -8.05 -8.28
N TYR A 79 0.04 -6.75 -8.05
CA TYR A 79 1.01 -6.19 -7.12
C TYR A 79 0.36 -5.89 -5.78
N LYS A 80 1.11 -6.12 -4.70
CA LYS A 80 0.63 -5.93 -3.34
C LYS A 80 1.72 -5.30 -2.47
N ILE A 81 1.27 -4.72 -1.37
CA ILE A 81 2.15 -4.27 -0.29
C ILE A 81 1.62 -4.76 1.05
N TYR A 82 2.52 -5.28 1.87
CA TYR A 82 2.21 -5.65 3.24
C TYR A 82 2.13 -4.42 4.15
N LEU A 83 1.09 -4.42 4.98
CA LEU A 83 0.88 -3.42 6.01
C LEU A 83 1.74 -3.74 7.24
N SER A 84 1.95 -2.74 8.09
CA SER A 84 2.77 -2.91 9.29
C SER A 84 2.06 -3.73 10.36
N LYS A 85 2.74 -4.75 10.89
CA LYS A 85 2.24 -5.57 12.01
C LYS A 85 1.91 -4.76 13.26
N LYS A 86 2.58 -3.61 13.45
CA LYS A 86 2.35 -2.68 14.58
C LYS A 86 0.88 -2.26 14.72
N TYR A 87 0.14 -2.24 13.61
CA TYR A 87 -1.25 -1.79 13.57
C TYR A 87 -2.22 -2.93 13.21
N ASN A 88 -1.86 -4.18 13.51
CA ASN A 88 -2.69 -5.35 13.18
C ASN A 88 -4.09 -5.30 13.79
N ASP A 89 -4.27 -4.68 14.96
CA ASP A 89 -5.59 -4.51 15.55
C ASP A 89 -6.49 -3.63 14.68
N ILE A 90 -5.91 -2.56 14.12
CA ILE A 90 -6.58 -1.65 13.18
C ILE A 90 -6.88 -2.40 11.86
N TRP A 91 -5.90 -3.10 11.29
CA TRP A 91 -6.09 -3.85 10.05
C TRP A 91 -7.12 -4.96 10.19
N GLY A 92 -7.11 -5.66 11.32
CA GLY A 92 -8.06 -6.71 11.64
C GLY A 92 -9.48 -6.17 11.80
N LYS A 93 -9.64 -5.00 12.45
CA LYS A 93 -10.93 -4.31 12.54
C LYS A 93 -11.46 -3.95 11.15
N LEU A 94 -10.66 -3.22 10.36
CA LEU A 94 -11.05 -2.78 9.02
C LEU A 94 -11.40 -3.96 8.09
N TYR A 95 -10.61 -5.04 8.14
CA TYR A 95 -10.86 -6.26 7.37
C TYR A 95 -12.21 -6.89 7.75
N ARG A 96 -12.49 -7.08 9.06
CA ARG A 96 -13.75 -7.68 9.53
C ARG A 96 -14.97 -6.83 9.17
N GLU A 97 -14.82 -5.52 9.18
CA GLU A 97 -15.88 -4.57 8.84
C GLU A 97 -16.01 -4.31 7.33
N GLY A 98 -15.17 -4.93 6.49
CA GLY A 98 -15.19 -4.71 5.04
C GLY A 98 -14.85 -3.28 4.62
N LYS A 99 -14.17 -2.52 5.49
CA LYS A 99 -13.85 -1.11 5.28
C LYS A 99 -12.67 -0.97 4.32
N LYS A 100 -12.73 0.09 3.51
CA LYS A 100 -11.67 0.45 2.56
C LYS A 100 -10.82 1.60 3.12
N VAL A 101 -9.60 1.70 2.62
CA VAL A 101 -8.66 2.77 2.96
C VAL A 101 -8.17 3.46 1.71
N ASP A 102 -7.85 4.73 1.84
CA ASP A 102 -7.10 5.45 0.82
C ASP A 102 -5.62 5.42 1.19
N THR A 103 -4.75 5.39 0.18
CA THR A 103 -3.31 5.39 0.38
C THR A 103 -2.62 6.42 -0.50
N ILE A 104 -1.60 7.07 0.04
CA ILE A 104 -0.61 7.81 -0.75
C ILE A 104 0.67 6.99 -0.74
N ILE A 105 1.11 6.56 -1.92
CA ILE A 105 2.43 5.96 -2.10
C ILE A 105 3.41 7.08 -2.37
N VAL A 106 4.52 7.09 -1.62
CA VAL A 106 5.63 8.03 -1.77
C VAL A 106 6.81 7.25 -2.33
N LEU A 107 7.22 7.64 -3.54
CA LEU A 107 8.40 7.08 -4.20
C LEU A 107 9.65 7.76 -3.65
N LYS A 108 10.64 6.97 -3.23
CA LYS A 108 11.92 7.51 -2.78
C LYS A 108 12.84 7.71 -3.98
N GLN A 109 13.43 8.89 -4.08
CA GLN A 109 14.51 9.17 -5.04
C GLN A 109 15.69 8.25 -4.77
#